data_AF-A0A061A2F0-F1
#
_entry.id   AF-A0A061A2F0-F1
#
_cell.length_a   1.000
_cell.length_b   1.000
_cell.length_c   1.000
_cell.angle_alpha   90.00
_cell.angle_beta   90.00
_cell.angle_gamma   90.00
#
_symmetry.space_group_name_H-M   'P 1'
#
loop_
_entity.id
_entity.type
_entity.pdbx_description
1 polymer ?
#
loop_
_entity_poly.entity_id
_entity_poly.type
_entity_poly.pdbx_seq_one_letter_code
_entity_poly.pdbx_strand_id
1 'polypeptide(L)'
;SLSLSLSLSLSLSNPRSLSLSLSLSQRSHSNPSAVYSCSLCEVLLDSVSDAHRHMKDKWHKRRAKERCEEEMLTEIAPPRAEQVAAVGMALQGVVRERGMSDQDVENRQKIVSNMQEVLTAVLPEVKLRLYGSSCTKFGFKDSDVNIDIQFPPHVSSPAC
;
A
#
# COMPACT_ATOMS: atom_id res chain seq x y z
N SER A 1 -14.37 -39.45 18.53
CA SER A 1 -13.25 -40.14 17.87
C SER A 1 -12.03 -39.25 17.96
N LEU A 2 -10.94 -39.73 18.55
CA LEU A 2 -9.76 -38.95 18.96
C LEU A 2 -9.07 -38.24 17.79
N SER A 3 -8.99 -36.91 17.85
CA SER A 3 -8.13 -36.09 17.00
C SER A 3 -6.69 -36.26 17.51
N LEU A 4 -5.90 -37.08 16.83
CA LEU A 4 -4.46 -37.21 17.07
C LEU A 4 -3.76 -36.05 16.34
N SER A 5 -3.64 -34.92 17.01
CA SER A 5 -2.74 -33.83 16.60
C SER A 5 -1.30 -34.28 16.81
N LEU A 6 -0.70 -34.90 15.79
CA LEU A 6 0.75 -35.10 15.75
C LEU A 6 1.42 -33.76 15.43
N SER A 7 1.76 -33.00 16.47
CA SER A 7 2.65 -31.85 16.37
C SER A 7 4.07 -32.36 16.06
N LEU A 8 4.43 -32.42 14.78
CA LEU A 8 5.79 -32.77 14.39
C LEU A 8 6.70 -31.55 14.62
N SER A 9 7.26 -31.44 15.82
CA SER A 9 8.20 -30.41 16.23
C SER A 9 9.55 -30.59 15.54
N LEU A 10 9.70 -30.15 14.30
CA LEU A 10 11.01 -29.94 13.69
C LEU A 10 11.58 -28.61 14.21
N SER A 11 12.26 -28.69 15.34
CA SER A 11 13.04 -27.59 15.92
C SER A 11 14.08 -27.07 14.92
N LEU A 12 13.84 -25.89 14.38
CA LEU A 12 14.88 -25.01 13.86
C LEU A 12 14.74 -23.65 14.56
N SER A 13 15.25 -23.61 15.79
CA SER A 13 15.89 -22.46 16.45
C SER A 13 15.39 -21.05 16.10
N ASN A 14 14.09 -20.78 16.19
CA ASN A 14 13.59 -19.41 16.23
C ASN A 14 12.26 -19.33 17.00
N PRO A 15 12.20 -18.68 18.18
CA PRO A 15 10.98 -18.58 18.98
C PRO A 15 9.87 -17.73 18.33
N ARG A 16 10.07 -17.26 17.09
CA ARG A 16 9.11 -16.46 16.30
C ARG A 16 8.64 -17.14 15.02
N SER A 17 8.86 -18.45 14.84
CA SER A 17 8.29 -19.19 13.71
C SER A 17 6.84 -19.58 14.04
N LEU A 18 5.90 -19.06 13.26
CA LEU A 18 4.49 -19.49 13.26
C LEU A 18 4.38 -21.01 13.37
N SER A 19 3.54 -21.48 14.30
CA SER A 19 3.41 -22.91 14.55
C SER A 19 2.90 -23.62 13.31
N LEU A 20 3.64 -24.65 12.92
CA LEU A 20 3.34 -25.55 11.81
C LEU A 20 2.08 -26.36 12.16
N SER A 21 0.93 -26.03 11.56
CA SER A 21 -0.30 -26.83 11.73
C SER A 21 -0.61 -27.61 10.45
N LEU A 22 -0.10 -28.83 10.38
CA LEU A 22 -0.58 -29.84 9.43
C LEU A 22 -1.70 -30.60 10.11
N SER A 23 -2.92 -30.51 9.57
CA SER A 23 -4.05 -31.27 10.11
C SER A 23 -4.31 -32.49 9.23
N LEU A 24 -4.51 -33.65 9.87
CA LEU A 24 -5.00 -34.87 9.21
C LEU A 24 -6.42 -34.61 8.72
N SER A 25 -6.60 -34.51 7.41
CA SER A 25 -7.94 -34.40 6.82
C SER A 25 -8.67 -35.74 6.97
N GLN A 26 -9.90 -35.72 7.50
CA GLN A 26 -10.81 -36.85 7.30
C GLN A 26 -10.93 -37.08 5.79
N ARG A 27 -10.89 -38.35 5.34
CA ARG A 27 -10.96 -38.73 3.92
C ARG A 27 -12.06 -37.91 3.23
N SER A 28 -11.67 -36.95 2.38
CA SER A 28 -12.65 -36.24 1.58
C SER A 28 -13.07 -37.16 0.44
N HIS A 29 -14.36 -37.17 0.10
CA HIS A 29 -14.87 -37.91 -1.05
C HIS A 29 -14.27 -37.44 -2.40
N SER A 30 -13.60 -36.28 -2.40
CA SER A 30 -13.01 -35.63 -3.56
C SER A 30 -11.54 -35.97 -3.82
N ASN A 31 -10.76 -36.44 -2.82
CA ASN A 31 -9.41 -36.95 -3.04
C ASN A 31 -9.02 -38.02 -1.99
N PRO A 32 -9.21 -39.32 -2.27
CA PRO A 32 -9.03 -40.39 -1.30
C PRO A 32 -7.61 -40.61 -0.78
N SER A 33 -6.58 -40.09 -1.47
CA SER A 33 -5.16 -40.26 -1.11
C SER A 33 -4.58 -39.17 -0.21
N ALA A 34 -5.29 -38.05 -0.04
CA ALA A 34 -4.77 -36.90 0.71
C ALA A 34 -4.75 -37.18 2.21
N VAL A 35 -3.55 -37.14 2.81
CA VAL A 35 -3.32 -37.43 4.23
C VAL A 35 -3.05 -36.16 5.05
N TYR A 36 -2.57 -35.09 4.40
CA TYR A 36 -2.19 -33.84 5.04
C TYR A 36 -2.84 -32.64 4.35
N SER A 37 -3.04 -31.57 5.13
CA SER A 37 -3.48 -30.27 4.62
C SER A 37 -2.60 -29.16 5.17
N CYS A 38 -2.19 -28.22 4.31
CA CYS A 38 -1.52 -27.00 4.73
C CYS A 38 -2.56 -25.91 5.02
N SER A 39 -2.69 -25.48 6.28
CA SER A 39 -3.61 -24.42 6.70
C SER A 39 -3.26 -23.03 6.13
N LEU A 40 -1.98 -22.78 5.83
CA LEU A 40 -1.53 -21.51 5.26
C LEU A 40 -1.87 -21.39 3.77
N CYS A 41 -1.70 -22.48 3.01
CA CYS A 41 -1.86 -22.51 1.56
C CYS A 41 -3.18 -23.15 1.09
N GLU A 42 -3.93 -23.78 1.99
CA GLU A 42 -5.16 -24.54 1.70
C GLU A 42 -4.95 -25.68 0.68
N VAL A 43 -3.74 -26.24 0.65
CA VAL A 43 -3.37 -27.33 -0.27
C VAL A 43 -3.45 -28.67 0.46
N LEU A 44 -4.01 -29.68 -0.23
CA LEU A 44 -4.01 -31.08 0.19
C LEU A 44 -2.76 -31.82 -0.32
N LEU A 45 -2.22 -32.72 0.50
CA LEU A 45 -0.94 -33.39 0.26
C LEU A 45 -1.06 -34.88 0.61
N ASP A 46 -0.57 -35.74 -0.27
CA ASP A 46 -0.75 -37.19 -0.18
C ASP A 46 0.34 -37.90 0.65
N SER A 47 1.48 -37.25 0.90
CA SER A 47 2.59 -37.85 1.64
C SER A 47 3.42 -36.85 2.46
N VAL A 48 4.21 -37.38 3.40
CA VAL A 48 5.21 -36.60 4.18
C VAL A 48 6.27 -35.96 3.26
N SER A 49 6.65 -36.66 2.17
CA SER A 49 7.62 -36.14 1.20
C SER A 49 7.07 -34.90 0.47
N ASP A 50 5.79 -34.95 0.07
CA ASP A 50 5.10 -33.84 -0.58
C ASP A 50 4.91 -32.66 0.37
N ALA A 51 4.57 -32.93 1.63
CA ALA A 51 4.52 -31.90 2.67
C ALA A 51 5.88 -31.21 2.86
N HIS A 52 6.96 -31.98 2.94
CA HIS A 52 8.30 -31.42 3.10
C HIS A 52 8.76 -30.62 1.86
N ARG A 53 8.43 -31.08 0.65
CA ARG A 53 8.67 -30.32 -0.59
C ARG A 53 7.87 -29.02 -0.61
N HIS A 54 6.58 -29.08 -0.27
CA HIS A 54 5.68 -27.92 -0.17
C HIS A 54 6.22 -26.88 0.83
N MET A 55 6.62 -27.29 2.03
CA MET A 55 7.18 -26.38 3.04
C MET A 55 8.49 -25.71 2.61
N LYS A 56 9.29 -26.38 1.78
CA LYS A 56 10.54 -25.81 1.25
C LYS A 56 10.33 -24.91 0.04
N ASP A 57 9.16 -24.97 -0.59
CA ASP A 57 8.79 -24.17 -1.74
C ASP A 57 8.89 -22.66 -1.43
N LYS A 58 9.35 -21.89 -2.41
CA LYS A 58 9.50 -20.44 -2.29
C LYS A 58 8.15 -19.76 -2.04
N TRP A 59 7.07 -20.25 -2.66
CA TRP A 59 5.72 -19.70 -2.50
C TRP A 59 5.20 -19.90 -1.08
N HIS A 60 5.36 -21.11 -0.53
CA HIS A 60 4.95 -21.38 0.85
C HIS A 60 5.72 -20.50 1.84
N LYS A 61 7.04 -20.41 1.69
CA LYS A 61 7.89 -19.57 2.56
C LYS A 61 7.51 -18.09 2.49
N ARG A 62 7.25 -17.57 1.29
CA ARG A 62 6.82 -16.18 1.09
C ARG A 62 5.49 -15.94 1.82
N ARG A 63 4.50 -16.81 1.61
CA ARG A 63 3.18 -16.67 2.22
C ARG A 63 3.23 -16.82 3.75
N ALA A 64 4.05 -17.74 4.27
CA ALA A 64 4.28 -17.89 5.70
C ALA A 64 4.92 -16.63 6.31
N LYS A 65 5.86 -15.99 5.59
CA LYS A 65 6.46 -14.71 6.00
C LYS A 65 5.42 -13.59 6.02
N GLU A 66 4.65 -13.44 4.94
CA GLU A 66 3.59 -12.42 4.82
C GLU A 66 2.53 -12.58 5.93
N ARG A 67 2.12 -13.82 6.26
CA ARG A 67 1.19 -14.09 7.36
C ARG A 67 1.78 -13.78 8.73
N CYS A 68 3.06 -14.07 8.94
CA CYS A 68 3.75 -13.71 10.18
C CYS A 68 3.83 -12.19 10.34
N GLU A 69 4.15 -11.47 9.27
CA GLU A 69 4.18 -10.00 9.26
C GLU A 69 2.80 -9.41 9.55
N GLU A 70 1.73 -9.95 8.94
CA GLU A 70 0.36 -9.54 9.21
C GLU A 70 -0.05 -9.74 10.68
N GLU A 71 0.25 -10.90 11.26
CA GLU A 71 0.00 -11.16 12.69
C GLU A 71 0.84 -10.25 13.59
N MET A 72 2.08 -9.95 13.22
CA MET A 72 2.89 -8.98 13.95
C MET A 72 2.30 -7.57 13.92
N LEU A 73 1.66 -7.17 12.81
CA LEU A 73 0.98 -5.88 12.71
C LEU A 73 -0.26 -5.81 13.61
N THR A 74 -1.00 -6.92 13.78
CA THR A 74 -2.18 -6.96 14.66
C THR A 74 -1.83 -6.92 16.13
N GLU A 75 -0.63 -7.37 16.50
CA GLU A 75 -0.12 -7.37 17.89
C GLU A 75 0.63 -6.08 18.28
N ILE A 76 0.63 -5.05 17.42
CA ILE A 76 1.24 -3.76 17.75
C ILE A 76 0.47 -3.12 18.90
N ALA A 77 1.15 -2.93 20.04
CA ALA A 77 0.59 -2.25 21.19
C ALA A 77 0.21 -0.80 20.86
N PRO A 78 -0.88 -0.24 21.44
CA PRO A 78 -1.22 1.16 21.27
C PRO A 78 -0.06 2.09 21.65
N PRO A 79 0.16 3.19 20.91
CA PRO A 79 1.26 4.11 21.20
C PRO A 79 1.02 4.88 22.50
N ARG A 80 2.11 5.19 23.21
CA ARG A 80 2.06 6.09 24.37
C ARG A 80 1.81 7.53 23.94
N ALA A 81 1.29 8.35 24.85
CA ALA A 81 0.98 9.75 24.58
C ALA A 81 2.20 10.53 24.05
N GLU A 82 3.39 10.26 24.58
CA GLU A 82 4.64 10.91 24.16
C GLU A 82 5.02 10.53 22.71
N GLN A 83 4.73 9.30 22.29
CA GLN A 83 5.00 8.84 20.92
C GLN A 83 4.05 9.52 19.95
N VAL A 84 2.76 9.60 20.30
CA VAL A 84 1.76 10.32 19.50
C VAL A 84 2.13 11.80 19.38
N ALA A 85 2.54 12.42 20.49
CA ALA A 85 2.98 13.82 20.50
C ALA A 85 4.23 14.04 19.64
N ALA A 86 5.23 13.16 19.74
CA ALA A 86 6.46 13.25 18.95
C ALA A 86 6.19 13.14 17.44
N VAL A 87 5.35 12.18 17.02
CA VAL A 87 4.93 12.05 15.61
C VAL A 87 4.14 13.28 15.16
N GLY A 88 3.23 13.78 16.00
CA GLY A 88 2.46 14.99 15.73
C GLY A 88 3.34 16.22 15.51
N MET A 89 4.35 16.42 16.36
CA MET A 89 5.32 17.52 16.21
C MET A 89 6.16 17.35 14.93
N ALA A 90 6.60 16.14 14.61
CA ALA A 90 7.35 15.88 13.39
C ALA A 90 6.51 16.22 12.14
N LEU A 91 5.24 15.81 12.10
CA LEU A 91 4.32 16.13 11.00
C LEU A 91 4.08 17.64 10.89
N GLN A 92 3.84 18.33 12.00
CA GLN A 92 3.68 19.79 12.01
C GLN A 92 4.95 20.52 11.53
N GLY A 93 6.14 19.99 11.87
CA GLY A 93 7.42 20.49 11.36
C GLY A 93 7.48 20.43 9.83
N VAL A 94 7.15 19.28 9.24
CA VAL A 94 7.11 19.11 7.78
C VAL A 94 6.13 20.08 7.12
N VAL A 95 4.93 20.23 7.68
CA VAL A 95 3.92 21.18 7.14
C VAL A 95 4.42 22.61 7.20
N ARG A 96 5.08 23.02 8.30
CA ARG A 96 5.61 24.38 8.45
C ARG A 96 6.77 24.66 7.49
N GLU A 97 7.67 23.70 7.33
CA GLU A 97 8.90 23.88 6.56
C GLU A 97 8.69 23.74 5.06
N ARG A 98 7.85 22.79 4.64
CA ARG A 98 7.68 22.37 3.25
C ARG A 98 6.29 22.62 2.70
N GLY A 99 5.28 22.74 3.57
CA GLY A 99 3.90 22.94 3.17
C GLY A 99 3.69 24.25 2.41
N MET A 100 2.65 24.26 1.58
CA MET A 100 2.26 25.41 0.78
C MET A 100 1.44 26.39 1.62
N SER A 101 1.93 27.63 1.76
CA SER A 101 1.22 28.71 2.45
C SER A 101 0.17 29.36 1.55
N ASP A 102 -0.72 30.17 2.13
CA ASP A 102 -1.64 31.02 1.35
C ASP A 102 -0.88 31.95 0.40
N GLN A 103 0.27 32.47 0.81
CA GLN A 103 1.09 33.32 -0.03
C GLN A 103 1.67 32.55 -1.23
N ASP A 104 2.07 31.29 -1.03
CA ASP A 104 2.54 30.43 -2.12
C ASP A 104 1.43 30.17 -3.14
N VAL A 105 0.19 29.93 -2.68
CA VAL A 105 -0.98 29.77 -3.55
C VAL A 105 -1.25 31.06 -4.33
N GLU A 106 -1.21 32.22 -3.67
CA GLU A 106 -1.41 33.52 -4.33
C GLU A 106 -0.33 33.78 -5.38
N ASN A 107 0.94 33.45 -5.08
CA ASN A 107 2.03 33.59 -6.03
C ASN A 107 1.83 32.67 -7.26
N ARG A 108 1.39 31.43 -7.04
CA ARG A 108 1.03 30.50 -8.13
C ARG A 108 -0.14 31.03 -8.96
N GLN A 109 -1.13 31.65 -8.33
CA GLN A 109 -2.24 32.29 -9.04
C GLN A 109 -1.76 33.48 -9.88
N LYS A 110 -0.83 34.29 -9.38
CA LYS A 110 -0.20 35.39 -10.13
C LYS A 110 0.55 34.88 -11.36
N ILE A 111 1.26 33.75 -11.25
CA ILE A 111 1.92 33.11 -12.40
C ILE A 111 0.88 32.77 -13.47
N VAL A 112 -0.25 32.15 -13.10
CA VAL A 112 -1.33 31.82 -14.05
C VAL A 112 -1.93 33.07 -14.69
N SER A 113 -2.16 34.14 -13.92
CA SER A 113 -2.66 35.41 -14.46
C SER A 113 -1.68 36.04 -15.47
N ASN A 114 -0.39 36.07 -15.15
CA ASN A 114 0.63 36.59 -16.06
C ASN A 114 0.71 35.74 -17.34
N MET A 115 0.65 34.42 -17.22
CA MET A 115 0.61 33.52 -18.37
C MET A 115 -0.66 33.72 -19.22
N GLN A 116 -1.81 33.98 -18.59
CA GLN A 116 -3.06 34.28 -19.28
C GLN A 116 -2.92 35.55 -20.12
N GLU A 117 -2.33 36.61 -19.59
CA GLU A 117 -2.13 37.87 -20.33
C GLU A 117 -1.29 37.64 -21.60
N VAL A 118 -0.19 36.88 -21.48
CA VAL A 118 0.69 36.56 -22.61
C VAL A 118 -0.05 35.71 -23.66
N LEU A 119 -0.77 34.66 -23.24
CA LEU A 119 -1.46 33.78 -24.19
C LEU A 119 -2.64 34.47 -24.86
N THR A 120 -3.35 35.37 -24.17
CA THR A 120 -4.50 36.09 -24.74
C THR A 120 -4.12 36.94 -25.95
N ALA A 121 -2.86 37.40 -26.03
CA ALA A 121 -2.36 38.15 -27.18
C ALA A 121 -2.29 37.31 -28.48
N VAL A 122 -2.17 35.98 -28.38
CA VAL A 122 -2.05 35.06 -29.53
C VAL A 122 -3.28 34.17 -29.67
N LEU A 123 -3.92 33.82 -28.55
CA LEU A 123 -5.07 32.93 -28.43
C LEU A 123 -6.12 33.61 -27.52
N PRO A 124 -6.91 34.56 -28.04
CA PRO A 124 -7.78 35.41 -27.20
C PRO A 124 -8.91 34.65 -26.49
N GLU A 125 -9.27 33.47 -26.97
CA GLU A 125 -10.40 32.68 -26.45
C GLU A 125 -10.00 31.58 -25.45
N VAL A 126 -8.70 31.35 -25.22
CA VAL A 126 -8.27 30.33 -24.25
C VAL A 126 -8.28 30.86 -22.83
N LYS A 127 -8.63 30.00 -21.88
CA LYS A 127 -8.57 30.30 -20.44
C LYS A 127 -7.62 29.35 -19.73
N LEU A 128 -6.76 29.90 -18.88
CA LEU A 128 -5.91 29.12 -18.00
C LEU A 128 -6.60 28.87 -16.67
N ARG A 129 -6.46 27.65 -16.16
CA ARG A 129 -7.00 27.25 -14.86
C ARG A 129 -5.94 26.53 -14.05
N LEU A 130 -5.68 27.05 -12.84
CA LEU A 130 -4.85 26.35 -11.85
C LEU A 130 -5.60 25.13 -11.31
N TYR A 131 -4.92 24.00 -11.14
CA TYR A 131 -5.51 22.80 -10.53
C TYR A 131 -4.52 22.00 -9.68
N GLY A 132 -4.99 20.89 -9.11
CA GLY A 132 -4.18 19.94 -8.36
C GLY A 132 -3.73 20.45 -6.98
N SER A 133 -2.48 20.16 -6.61
CA SER A 133 -1.90 20.50 -5.31
C SER A 133 -1.91 22.00 -5.01
N SER A 134 -1.84 22.84 -6.04
CA SER A 134 -1.87 24.30 -5.88
C SER A 134 -3.22 24.82 -5.40
N CYS A 135 -4.32 24.08 -5.63
CA CYS A 135 -5.66 24.42 -5.13
C CYS A 135 -5.99 23.75 -3.79
N THR A 136 -5.49 22.53 -3.57
CA THR A 136 -5.78 21.74 -2.37
C THR A 136 -4.80 21.97 -1.22
N LYS A 137 -3.64 22.57 -1.51
CA LYS A 137 -2.47 22.67 -0.63
C LYS A 137 -1.92 21.32 -0.17
N PHE A 138 -2.31 20.23 -0.82
CA PHE A 138 -1.76 18.88 -0.57
C PHE A 138 -0.49 18.60 -1.38
N GLY A 139 0.29 19.65 -1.64
CA GLY A 139 1.64 19.57 -2.17
C GLY A 139 2.57 20.49 -1.40
N PHE A 140 3.86 20.36 -1.67
CA PHE A 140 4.86 21.23 -1.08
C PHE A 140 5.05 22.49 -1.90
N LYS A 141 5.65 23.51 -1.28
CA LYS A 141 5.94 24.80 -1.92
C LYS A 141 6.82 24.68 -3.17
N ASP A 142 7.60 23.60 -3.28
CA ASP A 142 8.46 23.25 -4.41
C ASP A 142 7.85 22.24 -5.40
N SER A 143 6.59 21.82 -5.20
CA SER A 143 5.88 20.98 -6.16
C SER A 143 5.54 21.73 -7.44
N ASP A 144 5.36 21.00 -8.55
CA ASP A 144 4.99 21.58 -9.85
C ASP A 144 3.69 22.41 -9.78
N VAL A 145 3.57 23.37 -10.69
CA VAL A 145 2.37 24.21 -10.88
C VAL A 145 1.57 23.65 -12.05
N ASN A 146 0.46 22.98 -11.75
CA ASN A 146 -0.38 22.35 -12.76
C ASN A 146 -1.39 23.36 -13.32
N ILE A 147 -1.31 23.63 -14.62
CA ILE A 147 -2.12 24.62 -15.33
C ILE A 147 -2.81 23.94 -16.52
N ASP A 148 -4.13 24.04 -16.53
CA ASP A 148 -5.00 23.50 -17.58
C ASP A 148 -5.33 24.62 -18.58
N ILE A 149 -5.30 24.30 -19.88
CA ILE A 149 -5.68 25.23 -20.94
C ILE A 149 -7.06 24.84 -21.44
N GLN A 150 -8.03 25.71 -21.18
CA GLN A 150 -9.40 25.54 -21.64
C GLN A 150 -9.56 26.21 -23.00
N PHE A 151 -9.77 25.38 -24.02
CA PHE A 151 -10.06 25.82 -25.37
C PHE A 151 -11.55 26.12 -25.54
N PRO A 152 -11.92 27.04 -26.43
CA PRO A 152 -13.32 27.24 -26.79
C PRO A 152 -13.89 25.99 -27.48
N PRO A 153 -15.21 25.74 -27.42
CA PRO A 153 -15.82 24.48 -27.88
C PRO A 153 -15.57 24.11 -29.34
N HIS A 154 -15.26 25.10 -30.17
CA HIS A 154 -15.00 24.92 -31.61
C HIS A 154 -13.53 24.64 -31.93
N VAL A 155 -12.62 24.76 -30.94
CA VAL A 155 -11.22 24.37 -31.06
C VAL A 155 -11.06 23.03 -30.33
N SER A 156 -10.95 21.95 -31.10
CA SER A 156 -10.56 20.66 -30.56
C SER A 156 -9.07 20.70 -30.20
N SER A 157 -8.73 20.40 -28.94
CA SER A 157 -7.34 20.11 -28.58
C SER A 157 -6.80 19.02 -29.52
N PRO A 158 -5.56 19.12 -30.02
CA PRO A 158 -4.88 17.96 -30.57
C PRO A 158 -4.94 16.86 -29.51
N ALA A 159 -5.46 15.70 -29.88
CA ALA A 159 -5.31 14.52 -29.04
C ALA A 159 -3.81 14.20 -29.01
N CYS A 160 -3.18 14.36 -27.84
CA CYS A 160 -1.86 13.81 -27.58
C CYS A 160 -1.93 12.28 -27.55
#